data_AF-A0A1F6PVK3-F1
#
_entry.id   AF-A0A1F6PVK3-F1
#
_cell.length_a   1.000
_cell.length_b   1.000
_cell.length_c   1.000
_cell.angle_alpha   90.00
_cell.angle_beta   90.00
_cell.angle_gamma   90.00
#
_symmetry.space_group_name_H-M   'P 1'
#
loop_
_entity.id
_entity.type
_entity.pdbx_description
1 polymer ?
#
loop_
_entity_poly.entity_id
_entity_poly.type
_entity_poly.pdbx_seq_one_letter_code
_entity_poly.pdbx_strand_id
1 'polypeptide(L)'
;MNIYMDINFKFNKKRSGKMQWKKTLFSLTLLLLILFFNSSLAFSEEFSDVSKDYWAYTEIQSLSDLGIISGYPDQTFKPENTVKRAEFTSMVIKTLNKENISVNVANIFTDINKDFWGYETLLRSLELELIVGYPDCTFRPCNQITKSEATSIISKTVKNCEMPCDSKSSCSFEEVKYSELKQFADNEQVANWARPSFTKAVKNDLYVNHPDKNYLTPNNDLTRAEAAVLLYKIRQNPSVVVDKYKGPKLYAEKNRMVVEHLAATPYTASVNEVHITGLQATILAENIFPVRFVEKFTSKGSNKGDTVYLVFNKDLVTQEGTTLVPAGSKISAEIVDIKRGKPFHINGEVELNLLNLVTKSGAKYPLTATIVNNELFDPGFGACNLKRMGTIALTTTAAGTLMGLTVSADGDIGEGTVAGVAIGGGLGALFGLAAPGCGVNIPADKDIYIKLGSDLDVNLD
;
A
#
# COMPACT_ATOMS: atom_id res chain seq x y z
N MET A 1 -86.42 42.25 0.50
CA MET A 1 -86.10 43.47 1.26
C MET A 1 -84.84 43.19 2.07
N ASN A 2 -83.72 43.82 1.68
CA ASN A 2 -82.57 44.21 2.50
C ASN A 2 -81.82 43.12 3.32
N ILE A 3 -80.50 43.08 3.48
CA ILE A 3 -79.35 43.91 3.09
C ILE A 3 -78.11 43.02 3.29
N TYR A 4 -77.08 43.28 2.49
CA TYR A 4 -75.69 42.82 2.60
C TYR A 4 -75.09 42.85 4.02
N MET A 5 -74.18 41.91 4.32
CA MET A 5 -72.82 42.29 4.75
C MET A 5 -71.80 41.15 4.56
N ASP A 6 -70.79 41.48 3.77
CA ASP A 6 -69.54 40.78 3.52
C ASP A 6 -68.70 40.60 4.80
N ILE A 7 -68.02 39.44 4.91
CA ILE A 7 -66.66 39.39 5.47
C ILE A 7 -65.78 38.55 4.55
N ASN A 8 -64.81 39.24 3.95
CA ASN A 8 -63.75 38.72 3.09
C ASN A 8 -62.84 37.70 3.81
N PHE A 9 -62.60 36.54 3.19
CA PHE A 9 -61.37 35.79 3.41
C PHE A 9 -60.74 35.44 2.05
N LYS A 10 -59.71 36.22 1.68
CA LYS A 10 -58.84 35.97 0.52
C LYS A 10 -58.11 34.64 0.72
N PHE A 11 -58.52 33.58 0.02
CA PHE A 11 -57.65 32.43 -0.21
C PHE A 11 -56.79 32.68 -1.46
N ASN A 12 -55.51 32.89 -1.21
CA ASN A 12 -54.46 33.14 -2.18
C ASN A 12 -54.23 31.89 -3.05
N LYS A 13 -54.43 32.03 -4.36
CA LYS A 13 -54.28 30.96 -5.36
C LYS A 13 -52.80 30.68 -5.63
N LYS A 14 -52.19 29.72 -4.91
CA LYS A 14 -50.83 29.26 -5.22
C LYS A 14 -50.86 28.09 -6.21
N ARG A 15 -50.60 28.39 -7.48
CA ARG A 15 -50.16 27.40 -8.50
C ARG A 15 -48.77 26.89 -8.12
N SER A 16 -48.60 25.59 -7.89
CA SER A 16 -47.30 24.90 -7.78
C SER A 16 -47.56 23.40 -7.57
N GLY A 17 -46.92 22.40 -8.18
CA GLY A 17 -45.81 22.37 -9.11
C GLY A 17 -45.67 20.93 -9.63
N LYS A 18 -46.07 20.67 -10.88
CA LYS A 18 -45.99 19.34 -11.52
C LYS A 18 -44.76 19.15 -12.42
N MET A 19 -43.78 20.05 -12.37
CA MET A 19 -42.70 20.11 -13.38
C MET A 19 -41.31 20.36 -12.76
N GLN A 20 -40.95 19.59 -11.73
CA GLN A 20 -39.58 19.57 -11.18
C GLN A 20 -38.99 18.15 -11.09
N TRP A 21 -39.84 17.12 -10.94
CA TRP A 21 -39.40 15.74 -10.69
C TRP A 21 -38.80 15.04 -11.92
N LYS A 22 -39.23 15.39 -13.14
CA LYS A 22 -38.67 14.80 -14.38
C LYS A 22 -37.23 15.27 -14.67
N LYS A 23 -36.86 16.48 -14.26
CA LYS A 23 -35.50 17.02 -14.44
C LYS A 23 -34.52 16.45 -13.40
N THR A 24 -34.98 16.22 -12.17
CA THR A 24 -34.16 15.58 -11.13
C THR A 24 -33.92 14.09 -11.42
N LEU A 25 -34.91 13.35 -11.94
CA LEU A 25 -34.72 11.96 -12.37
C LEU A 25 -33.74 11.80 -13.55
N PHE A 26 -33.74 12.73 -14.51
CA PHE A 26 -32.78 12.73 -15.62
C PHE A 26 -31.37 13.11 -15.17
N SER A 27 -31.24 14.04 -14.22
CA SER A 27 -29.94 14.41 -13.64
C SER A 27 -29.33 13.30 -12.77
N LEU A 28 -30.14 12.54 -12.04
CA LEU A 28 -29.68 11.40 -11.23
C LEU A 28 -29.25 10.21 -12.09
N THR A 29 -29.94 9.96 -13.19
CA THR A 29 -29.58 8.89 -14.14
C THR A 29 -28.30 9.22 -14.91
N LEU A 30 -28.08 10.48 -15.30
CA LEU A 30 -26.83 10.92 -15.91
C LEU A 30 -25.65 10.86 -14.93
N LEU A 31 -25.86 11.23 -13.65
CA LEU A 31 -24.85 11.11 -12.60
C LEU A 31 -24.51 9.63 -12.31
N LEU A 32 -25.50 8.74 -12.29
CA LEU A 32 -25.28 7.29 -12.17
C LEU A 32 -24.47 6.76 -13.35
N LEU A 33 -24.79 7.15 -14.60
CA LEU A 33 -24.05 6.74 -15.80
C LEU A 33 -22.58 7.17 -15.79
N ILE A 34 -22.28 8.37 -15.28
CA ILE A 34 -20.89 8.85 -15.10
C ILE A 34 -20.16 8.06 -14.00
N LEU A 35 -20.87 7.63 -12.95
CA LEU A 35 -20.31 6.78 -11.89
C LEU A 35 -20.07 5.33 -12.35
N PHE A 36 -20.83 4.81 -13.32
CA PHE A 36 -20.59 3.50 -13.94
C PHE A 36 -19.49 3.52 -15.04
N PHE A 37 -19.16 4.69 -15.60
CA PHE A 37 -18.09 4.81 -16.61
C PHE A 37 -16.67 4.85 -16.01
N ASN A 38 -16.53 4.96 -14.69
CA ASN A 38 -15.22 5.02 -14.01
C ASN A 38 -14.80 3.70 -13.36
N SER A 39 -15.55 2.61 -13.59
CA SER A 39 -15.08 1.27 -13.24
C SER A 39 -14.12 0.79 -14.33
N SER A 40 -12.86 1.20 -14.24
CA SER A 40 -11.79 0.53 -14.98
C SER A 40 -11.69 -0.90 -14.44
N LEU A 41 -12.37 -1.83 -15.11
CA LEU A 41 -12.09 -3.25 -14.96
C LEU A 41 -10.63 -3.43 -15.38
N ALA A 42 -9.75 -3.71 -14.43
CA ALA A 42 -8.39 -4.16 -14.72
C ALA A 42 -8.50 -5.56 -15.33
N PHE A 43 -8.70 -5.62 -16.65
CA PHE A 43 -8.53 -6.85 -17.43
C PHE A 43 -7.04 -7.10 -17.58
N SER A 44 -6.60 -8.32 -17.29
CA SER A 44 -5.30 -8.82 -17.72
C SER A 44 -5.30 -8.80 -19.25
N GLU A 45 -4.51 -7.89 -19.85
CA GLU A 45 -4.45 -7.70 -21.30
C GLU A 45 -3.56 -8.82 -21.88
N GLU A 46 -4.17 -9.86 -22.45
CA GLU A 46 -3.45 -10.84 -23.27
C GLU A 46 -3.19 -10.22 -24.66
N PHE A 47 -1.93 -10.20 -25.09
CA PHE A 47 -1.54 -9.60 -26.38
C PHE A 47 -1.62 -10.61 -27.52
N SER A 48 -2.26 -10.21 -28.62
CA SER A 48 -2.49 -11.08 -29.78
C SER A 48 -1.21 -11.50 -30.54
N ASP A 49 -0.12 -10.76 -30.39
CA ASP A 49 1.18 -10.98 -31.01
C ASP A 49 2.25 -11.53 -30.05
N VAL A 50 1.85 -11.90 -28.82
CA VAL A 50 2.75 -12.52 -27.83
C VAL A 50 2.16 -13.87 -27.43
N SER A 51 2.60 -14.94 -28.07
CA SER A 51 2.16 -16.31 -27.73
C SER A 51 2.69 -16.74 -26.36
N LYS A 52 2.02 -17.72 -25.71
CA LYS A 52 2.45 -18.29 -24.42
C LYS A 52 3.86 -18.92 -24.45
N ASP A 53 4.30 -19.32 -25.64
CA ASP A 53 5.63 -19.89 -25.88
C ASP A 53 6.67 -18.83 -26.29
N TYR A 54 6.28 -17.54 -26.38
CA TYR A 54 7.21 -16.45 -26.66
C TYR A 54 8.18 -16.30 -25.48
N TRP A 55 9.47 -16.13 -25.77
CA TRP A 55 10.55 -16.21 -24.78
C TRP A 55 10.43 -15.21 -23.60
N ALA A 56 9.77 -14.07 -23.83
CA ALA A 56 9.52 -13.04 -22.81
C ALA A 56 8.04 -12.96 -22.39
N TYR A 57 7.22 -13.98 -22.68
CA TYR A 57 5.78 -13.96 -22.42
C TYR A 57 5.46 -13.66 -20.94
N THR A 58 6.13 -14.36 -20.03
CA THR A 58 5.90 -14.23 -18.58
C THR A 58 6.19 -12.82 -18.09
N GLU A 59 7.32 -12.27 -18.52
CA GLU A 59 7.80 -10.94 -18.14
C GLU A 59 6.88 -9.86 -18.71
N ILE A 60 6.47 -10.00 -19.96
CA ILE A 60 5.52 -9.08 -20.62
C ILE A 60 4.17 -9.12 -19.89
N GLN A 61 3.61 -10.30 -19.63
CA GLN A 61 2.31 -10.40 -18.98
C GLN A 61 2.35 -9.86 -17.55
N SER A 62 3.41 -10.20 -16.79
CA SER A 62 3.58 -9.74 -15.40
C SER A 62 3.66 -8.22 -15.31
N LEU A 63 4.46 -7.58 -16.17
CA LEU A 63 4.58 -6.11 -16.17
C LEU A 63 3.34 -5.41 -16.73
N SER A 64 2.60 -6.05 -17.65
CA SER A 64 1.34 -5.54 -18.18
C SER A 64 0.26 -5.55 -17.09
N ASP A 65 0.12 -6.66 -16.36
CA ASP A 65 -0.79 -6.79 -15.22
C ASP A 65 -0.52 -5.74 -14.13
N LEU A 66 0.73 -5.30 -14.00
CA LEU A 66 1.16 -4.26 -13.05
C LEU A 66 1.01 -2.83 -13.59
N GLY A 67 0.57 -2.64 -14.84
CA GLY A 67 0.45 -1.32 -15.48
C GLY A 67 1.79 -0.63 -15.76
N ILE A 68 2.90 -1.36 -15.67
CA ILE A 68 4.26 -0.84 -15.92
C ILE A 68 4.47 -0.66 -17.42
N ILE A 69 4.04 -1.67 -18.19
CA ILE A 69 4.03 -1.64 -19.66
C ILE A 69 2.57 -1.74 -20.14
N SER A 70 2.34 -1.34 -21.38
CA SER A 70 1.00 -1.39 -22.00
C SER A 70 1.12 -1.74 -23.47
N GLY A 71 0.08 -2.40 -23.99
CA GLY A 71 -0.06 -2.66 -25.41
C GLY A 71 -0.50 -1.45 -26.21
N TYR A 72 -0.82 -1.70 -27.47
CA TYR A 72 -1.39 -0.75 -28.39
C TYR A 72 -2.92 -0.94 -28.47
N PRO A 73 -3.67 0.08 -28.93
CA PRO A 73 -5.13 -0.03 -29.08
C PRO A 73 -5.61 -1.17 -30.00
N ASP A 74 -4.72 -1.73 -30.81
CA ASP A 74 -4.95 -2.88 -31.70
C ASP A 74 -4.78 -4.24 -30.99
N GLN A 75 -4.65 -4.27 -29.66
CA GLN A 75 -4.43 -5.48 -28.83
C GLN A 75 -3.10 -6.19 -29.11
N THR A 76 -2.09 -5.45 -29.57
CA THR A 76 -0.73 -5.96 -29.77
C THR A 76 0.24 -5.35 -28.76
N PHE A 77 1.33 -6.04 -28.45
CA PHE A 77 2.44 -5.52 -27.65
C PHE A 77 3.59 -5.00 -28.51
N LYS A 78 3.78 -5.55 -29.71
CA LYS A 78 4.89 -5.33 -30.64
C LYS A 78 6.25 -5.59 -29.99
N PRO A 79 6.53 -6.82 -29.55
CA PRO A 79 7.69 -7.14 -28.72
C PRO A 79 9.04 -6.81 -29.40
N GLU A 80 9.10 -6.91 -30.73
CA GLU A 80 10.32 -6.65 -31.52
C GLU A 80 10.54 -5.16 -31.86
N ASN A 81 9.56 -4.28 -31.56
CA ASN A 81 9.75 -2.86 -31.78
C ASN A 81 10.77 -2.30 -30.78
N THR A 82 11.56 -1.33 -31.24
CA THR A 82 12.54 -0.63 -30.40
C THR A 82 11.88 0.41 -29.51
N VAL A 83 12.50 0.69 -28.37
CA VAL A 83 11.99 1.58 -27.32
C VAL A 83 12.71 2.92 -27.37
N LYS A 84 11.96 4.02 -27.27
CA LYS A 84 12.58 5.34 -27.14
C LYS A 84 13.15 5.57 -25.75
N ARG A 85 14.18 6.40 -25.65
CA ARG A 85 14.86 6.71 -24.39
C ARG A 85 13.93 7.27 -23.30
N ALA A 86 12.99 8.14 -23.66
CA ALA A 86 11.98 8.64 -22.72
C ALA A 86 10.98 7.57 -22.27
N GLU A 87 10.56 6.68 -23.19
CA GLU A 87 9.64 5.58 -22.89
C GLU A 87 10.28 4.60 -21.91
N PHE A 88 11.53 4.18 -22.18
CA PHE A 88 12.27 3.30 -21.28
C PHE A 88 12.43 3.91 -19.89
N THR A 89 12.81 5.19 -19.82
CA THR A 89 12.95 5.91 -18.54
C THR A 89 11.63 5.94 -17.77
N SER A 90 10.50 6.16 -18.47
CA SER A 90 9.18 6.12 -17.84
C SER A 90 8.83 4.74 -17.30
N MET A 91 9.16 3.67 -18.03
CA MET A 91 8.93 2.31 -17.55
C MET A 91 9.81 1.99 -16.32
N VAL A 92 11.04 2.51 -16.23
CA VAL A 92 11.89 2.37 -15.04
C VAL A 92 11.26 3.07 -13.83
N ILE A 93 10.77 4.31 -13.97
CA ILE A 93 10.11 5.04 -12.87
C ILE A 93 8.87 4.30 -12.37
N LYS A 94 8.05 3.77 -13.28
CA LYS A 94 6.90 2.91 -12.96
C LYS A 94 7.32 1.64 -12.22
N THR A 95 8.34 0.95 -12.74
CA THR A 95 8.88 -0.28 -12.16
C THR A 95 9.31 -0.09 -10.71
N LEU A 96 9.92 1.06 -10.40
CA LEU A 96 10.37 1.44 -9.06
C LEU A 96 9.26 2.06 -8.19
N ASN A 97 8.05 2.23 -8.73
CA ASN A 97 6.93 2.92 -8.09
C ASN A 97 7.31 4.33 -7.57
N LYS A 98 8.00 5.11 -8.42
CA LYS A 98 8.45 6.47 -8.09
C LYS A 98 7.74 7.55 -8.90
N GLU A 99 6.53 7.27 -9.37
CA GLU A 99 5.73 8.21 -10.17
C GLU A 99 5.23 9.42 -9.37
N ASN A 100 5.18 9.34 -8.04
CA ASN A 100 4.59 10.37 -7.18
C ASN A 100 5.58 11.03 -6.23
N ILE A 101 6.89 10.92 -6.48
CA ILE A 101 7.88 11.61 -5.66
C ILE A 101 7.88 13.12 -5.94
N SER A 102 8.18 13.91 -4.90
CA SER A 102 8.43 15.34 -5.04
C SER A 102 9.70 15.59 -5.86
N VAL A 103 9.68 16.63 -6.68
CA VAL A 103 10.80 17.05 -7.53
C VAL A 103 11.34 18.38 -7.01
N ASN A 104 12.64 18.43 -6.70
CA ASN A 104 13.33 19.65 -6.25
C ASN A 104 14.47 20.07 -7.19
N VAL A 105 14.77 19.26 -8.22
CA VAL A 105 15.74 19.59 -9.26
C VAL A 105 15.13 20.42 -10.39
N ALA A 106 15.96 21.30 -10.98
CA ALA A 106 15.62 22.00 -12.21
C ALA A 106 15.88 21.12 -13.46
N ASN A 107 15.17 21.40 -14.55
CA ASN A 107 15.49 20.80 -15.84
C ASN A 107 16.87 21.29 -16.32
N ILE A 108 17.76 20.35 -16.62
CA ILE A 108 19.11 20.63 -17.17
C ILE A 108 19.21 20.33 -18.68
N PHE A 109 18.17 19.78 -19.29
CA PHE A 109 18.18 19.36 -20.70
C PHE A 109 17.61 20.43 -21.62
N THR A 110 18.36 20.78 -22.66
CA THR A 110 18.01 21.85 -23.61
C THR A 110 16.91 21.45 -24.60
N ASP A 111 16.71 20.15 -24.81
CA ASP A 111 15.74 19.57 -25.75
C ASP A 111 14.46 19.05 -25.07
N ILE A 112 14.28 19.33 -23.78
CA ILE A 112 13.10 18.97 -23.00
C ILE A 112 12.37 20.24 -22.57
N ASN A 113 11.13 20.41 -23.04
CA ASN A 113 10.25 21.51 -22.62
C ASN A 113 9.14 21.00 -21.69
N LYS A 114 8.46 21.92 -20.99
CA LYS A 114 7.39 21.59 -20.02
C LYS A 114 6.18 20.90 -20.62
N ASP A 115 5.95 21.05 -21.92
CA ASP A 115 4.82 20.44 -22.63
C ASP A 115 5.11 19.01 -23.07
N PHE A 116 6.35 18.54 -22.92
CA PHE A 116 6.71 17.16 -23.19
C PHE A 116 5.99 16.22 -22.22
N TRP A 117 5.29 15.20 -22.74
CA TRP A 117 4.50 14.26 -21.93
C TRP A 117 5.30 13.61 -20.79
N GLY A 118 6.60 13.41 -21.00
CA GLY A 118 7.52 12.81 -20.04
C GLY A 118 8.26 13.81 -19.16
N TYR A 119 7.91 15.11 -19.19
CA TYR A 119 8.66 16.16 -18.49
C TYR A 119 8.84 15.86 -17.00
N GLU A 120 7.74 15.63 -16.28
CA GLU A 120 7.76 15.31 -14.85
C GLU A 120 8.51 14.00 -14.57
N THR A 121 8.29 12.98 -15.40
CA THR A 121 8.99 11.69 -15.29
C THR A 121 10.50 11.83 -15.45
N LEU A 122 10.96 12.68 -16.36
CA LEU A 122 12.38 12.96 -16.54
C LEU A 122 12.96 13.73 -15.36
N LEU A 123 12.24 14.70 -14.81
CA LEU A 123 12.69 15.41 -13.61
C LEU A 123 12.79 14.49 -12.39
N ARG A 124 11.83 13.59 -12.19
CA ARG A 124 11.91 12.55 -11.14
C ARG A 124 13.10 11.63 -11.36
N SER A 125 13.38 11.29 -12.62
CA SER A 125 14.54 10.46 -12.97
C SER A 125 15.87 11.17 -12.71
N LEU A 126 15.91 12.50 -12.85
CA LEU A 126 17.05 13.35 -12.46
C LEU A 126 17.20 13.44 -10.94
N GLU A 127 16.11 13.69 -10.20
CA GLU A 127 16.08 13.72 -8.73
C GLU A 127 16.61 12.39 -8.14
N LEU A 128 16.25 11.28 -8.78
CA LEU A 128 16.71 9.94 -8.39
C LEU A 128 18.11 9.60 -8.89
N GLU A 129 18.74 10.46 -9.70
CA GLU A 129 20.05 10.26 -10.33
C GLU A 129 20.11 9.07 -11.31
N LEU A 130 18.95 8.62 -11.83
CA LEU A 130 18.84 7.46 -12.73
C LEU A 130 19.33 7.78 -14.13
N ILE A 131 19.14 9.01 -14.61
CA ILE A 131 19.51 9.41 -15.96
C ILE A 131 20.66 10.41 -15.97
N VAL A 132 21.35 10.47 -17.11
CA VAL A 132 22.33 11.50 -17.46
C VAL A 132 22.07 11.91 -18.90
N GLY A 133 22.34 13.17 -19.24
CA GLY A 133 22.28 13.68 -20.61
C GLY A 133 23.57 13.41 -21.39
N TYR A 134 23.56 13.82 -22.65
CA TYR A 134 24.72 13.84 -23.51
C TYR A 134 25.60 15.08 -23.23
N PRO A 135 26.87 15.10 -23.69
CA PRO A 135 27.80 16.22 -23.47
C PRO A 135 27.30 17.58 -24.00
N ASP A 136 26.35 17.58 -24.94
CA ASP A 136 25.69 18.75 -25.51
C ASP A 136 24.48 19.25 -24.68
N CYS A 137 24.33 18.76 -23.45
CA CYS A 137 23.23 19.05 -22.55
C CYS A 137 21.84 18.63 -23.09
N THR A 138 21.78 17.65 -23.99
CA THR A 138 20.51 17.06 -24.47
C THR A 138 20.19 15.74 -23.76
N PHE A 139 18.91 15.36 -23.73
CA PHE A 139 18.46 14.03 -23.31
C PHE A 139 18.13 13.11 -24.48
N ARG A 140 17.72 13.66 -25.62
CA ARG A 140 17.28 12.97 -26.85
C ARG A 140 16.11 12.01 -26.60
N PRO A 141 14.95 12.52 -26.12
CA PRO A 141 13.84 11.68 -25.65
C PRO A 141 13.24 10.78 -26.73
N CYS A 142 13.30 11.21 -27.98
CA CYS A 142 12.71 10.55 -29.13
C CYS A 142 13.64 9.55 -29.83
N ASN A 143 14.92 9.51 -29.44
CA ASN A 143 15.87 8.55 -29.99
C ASN A 143 15.60 7.16 -29.42
N GLN A 144 15.89 6.13 -30.23
CA GLN A 144 15.92 4.76 -29.73
C GLN A 144 17.02 4.61 -28.69
N ILE A 145 16.73 3.89 -27.61
CA ILE A 145 17.70 3.64 -26.55
C ILE A 145 18.54 2.43 -26.90
N THR A 146 19.86 2.55 -26.81
CA THR A 146 20.75 1.39 -26.99
C THR A 146 20.77 0.51 -25.73
N LYS A 147 21.16 -0.75 -25.87
CA LYS A 147 21.36 -1.64 -24.71
C LYS A 147 22.37 -1.09 -23.72
N SER A 148 23.42 -0.40 -24.19
CA SER A 148 24.38 0.27 -23.30
C SER A 148 23.74 1.37 -22.46
N GLU A 149 22.91 2.20 -23.08
CA GLU A 149 22.23 3.29 -22.38
C GLU A 149 21.20 2.74 -21.39
N ALA A 150 20.40 1.77 -21.80
CA ALA A 150 19.43 1.11 -20.92
C ALA A 150 20.12 0.45 -19.71
N THR A 151 21.20 -0.30 -19.95
CA THR A 151 22.00 -0.94 -18.89
C THR A 151 22.61 0.09 -17.95
N SER A 152 23.03 1.25 -18.46
CA SER A 152 23.55 2.34 -17.62
C SER A 152 22.50 2.86 -16.63
N ILE A 153 21.25 3.02 -17.08
CA ILE A 153 20.12 3.43 -16.24
C ILE A 153 19.80 2.35 -15.21
N ILE A 154 19.66 1.09 -15.65
CA ILE A 154 19.34 -0.03 -14.75
C ILE A 154 20.44 -0.21 -13.70
N SER A 155 21.72 -0.17 -14.08
CA SER A 155 22.84 -0.37 -13.15
C SER A 155 22.87 0.63 -11.98
N LYS A 156 22.27 1.81 -12.14
CA LYS A 156 22.16 2.82 -11.09
C LYS A 156 21.12 2.50 -10.03
N THR A 157 20.13 1.64 -10.33
CA THR A 157 19.15 1.17 -9.35
C THR A 157 19.73 0.17 -8.37
N VAL A 158 20.88 -0.41 -8.71
CA VAL A 158 21.50 -1.54 -8.02
C VAL A 158 22.49 -1.02 -6.95
N LYS A 159 22.60 -1.69 -5.80
CA LYS A 159 23.63 -1.43 -4.78
C LYS A 159 25.00 -1.54 -5.42
N ASN A 160 25.89 -0.63 -5.07
CA ASN A 160 27.29 -0.84 -5.41
C ASN A 160 27.71 -2.12 -4.68
N CYS A 161 28.23 -3.10 -5.42
CA CYS A 161 28.91 -4.19 -4.75
C CYS A 161 29.99 -3.54 -3.90
N GLU A 162 30.01 -3.81 -2.60
CA GLU A 162 31.21 -3.62 -1.80
C GLU A 162 32.29 -4.44 -2.51
N MET A 163 33.09 -3.79 -3.35
CA MET A 163 34.34 -4.40 -3.78
C MET A 163 35.19 -4.41 -2.51
N PRO A 164 35.72 -5.58 -2.09
CA PRO A 164 36.79 -5.58 -1.13
C PRO A 164 37.98 -4.92 -1.83
N CYS A 165 38.06 -3.60 -1.71
CA CYS A 165 39.26 -2.86 -2.04
C CYS A 165 40.25 -3.14 -0.92
N ASP A 166 40.90 -4.31 -0.94
CA ASP A 166 42.13 -4.44 -0.19
C ASP A 166 43.14 -3.47 -0.81
N SER A 167 43.42 -2.42 -0.04
CA SER A 167 44.46 -1.40 -0.26
C SER A 167 45.87 -1.93 -0.56
N LYS A 168 46.07 -3.26 -0.69
CA LYS A 168 47.38 -3.91 -0.87
C LYS A 168 47.49 -4.89 -2.04
N SER A 169 46.53 -4.99 -2.95
CA SER A 169 46.68 -5.88 -4.12
C SER A 169 47.19 -5.13 -5.37
N SER A 170 48.45 -5.39 -5.72
CA SER A 170 49.06 -5.02 -7.01
C SER A 170 48.55 -5.95 -8.11
N CYS A 171 47.29 -5.81 -8.49
CA CYS A 171 46.79 -6.37 -9.74
C CYS A 171 46.68 -5.24 -10.76
N SER A 172 47.01 -5.52 -12.02
CA SER A 172 46.77 -4.63 -13.16
C SER A 172 45.33 -4.08 -13.11
N PHE A 173 45.23 -2.76 -12.94
CA PHE A 173 43.98 -2.04 -12.62
C PHE A 173 42.88 -2.17 -13.69
N GLU A 174 43.23 -2.60 -14.91
CA GLU A 174 42.29 -2.83 -16.02
C GLU A 174 41.83 -4.30 -16.16
N GLU A 175 42.65 -5.29 -15.80
CA GLU A 175 42.30 -6.71 -16.04
C GLU A 175 41.34 -7.28 -14.99
N VAL A 176 41.37 -6.74 -13.76
CA VAL A 176 40.49 -7.17 -12.67
C VAL A 176 39.11 -6.50 -12.76
N LYS A 177 39.02 -5.31 -13.36
CA LYS A 177 37.84 -4.43 -13.21
C LYS A 177 36.58 -4.92 -13.94
N TYR A 178 36.72 -5.71 -15.00
CA TYR A 178 35.60 -6.13 -15.86
C TYR A 178 35.69 -7.61 -16.28
N SER A 179 36.26 -8.45 -15.43
CA SER A 179 36.48 -9.88 -15.73
C SER A 179 35.19 -10.63 -16.07
N GLU A 180 34.06 -10.21 -15.50
CA GLU A 180 32.73 -10.73 -15.75
C GLU A 180 32.26 -10.53 -17.18
N LEU A 181 32.83 -9.56 -17.92
CA LEU A 181 32.47 -9.33 -19.32
C LEU A 181 33.20 -10.27 -20.27
N LYS A 182 34.34 -10.86 -19.86
CA LYS A 182 35.17 -11.71 -20.75
C LYS A 182 34.45 -12.97 -21.23
N GLN A 183 33.37 -13.37 -20.56
CA GLN A 183 32.53 -14.50 -20.99
C GLN A 183 31.71 -14.20 -22.26
N PHE A 184 31.55 -12.92 -22.63
CA PHE A 184 30.79 -12.51 -23.81
C PHE A 184 31.73 -12.23 -24.98
N ALA A 185 31.37 -12.78 -26.15
CA ALA A 185 32.21 -12.72 -27.35
C ALA A 185 32.41 -11.28 -27.86
N ASP A 186 31.42 -10.40 -27.63
CA ASP A 186 31.40 -9.01 -28.05
C ASP A 186 31.73 -8.01 -26.93
N ASN A 187 32.37 -8.47 -25.84
CA ASN A 187 32.71 -7.62 -24.70
C ASN A 187 33.58 -6.40 -25.06
N GLU A 188 34.35 -6.47 -26.16
CA GLU A 188 35.14 -5.35 -26.69
C GLU A 188 34.27 -4.25 -27.33
N GLN A 189 33.04 -4.57 -27.72
CA GLN A 189 32.08 -3.58 -28.25
C GLN A 189 31.44 -2.73 -27.14
N VAL A 190 31.59 -3.13 -25.87
CA VAL A 190 31.11 -2.35 -24.73
C VAL A 190 32.01 -1.14 -24.53
N ALA A 191 31.49 0.03 -24.87
CA ALA A 191 32.20 1.29 -24.72
C ALA A 191 32.72 1.51 -23.28
N ASN A 192 33.90 2.14 -23.14
CA ASN A 192 34.57 2.32 -21.85
C ASN A 192 33.69 2.94 -20.76
N TRP A 193 32.82 3.88 -21.14
CA TRP A 193 31.88 4.54 -20.22
C TRP A 193 30.79 3.59 -19.70
N ALA A 194 30.41 2.58 -20.48
CA ALA A 194 29.35 1.62 -20.15
C ALA A 194 29.88 0.37 -19.41
N ARG A 195 31.19 0.09 -19.48
CA ARG A 195 31.79 -1.11 -18.85
C ARG A 195 31.45 -1.26 -17.36
N PRO A 196 31.53 -0.21 -16.51
CA PRO A 196 31.15 -0.33 -15.10
C PRO A 196 29.69 -0.77 -14.93
N SER A 197 28.79 -0.21 -15.73
CA SER A 197 27.37 -0.54 -15.70
C SER A 197 27.10 -1.97 -16.16
N PHE A 198 27.73 -2.41 -17.25
CA PHE A 198 27.61 -3.78 -17.74
C PHE A 198 28.16 -4.80 -16.74
N THR A 199 29.34 -4.56 -16.17
CA THR A 199 29.91 -5.46 -15.15
C THR A 199 28.99 -5.58 -13.95
N LYS A 200 28.44 -4.46 -13.48
CA LYS A 200 27.49 -4.46 -12.37
C LYS A 200 26.20 -5.19 -12.74
N ALA A 201 25.67 -4.99 -13.95
CA ALA A 201 24.48 -5.68 -14.44
C ALA A 201 24.71 -7.19 -14.54
N VAL A 202 25.79 -7.63 -15.17
CA VAL A 202 26.16 -9.05 -15.33
C VAL A 202 26.32 -9.73 -13.99
N LYS A 203 27.05 -9.11 -13.05
CA LYS A 203 27.28 -9.66 -11.71
C LYS A 203 25.98 -9.90 -10.92
N ASN A 204 24.94 -9.13 -11.19
CA ASN A 204 23.64 -9.22 -10.51
C ASN A 204 22.55 -9.88 -11.38
N ASP A 205 22.91 -10.48 -12.53
CA ASP A 205 21.99 -11.05 -13.53
C ASP A 205 20.94 -10.06 -14.08
N LEU A 206 21.27 -8.76 -14.13
CA LEU A 206 20.41 -7.68 -14.61
C LEU A 206 20.71 -7.27 -16.06
N TYR A 207 20.85 -8.26 -16.94
CA TYR A 207 21.09 -8.10 -18.37
C TYR A 207 20.18 -9.05 -19.17
N VAL A 208 20.04 -8.79 -20.48
CA VAL A 208 19.22 -9.61 -21.40
C VAL A 208 19.99 -9.90 -22.69
N ASN A 209 20.17 -11.19 -22.95
CA ASN A 209 20.84 -11.69 -24.15
C ASN A 209 19.88 -12.66 -24.85
N HIS A 210 19.20 -12.16 -25.87
CA HIS A 210 18.33 -12.94 -26.73
C HIS A 210 18.60 -12.53 -28.20
N PRO A 211 18.60 -13.48 -29.15
CA PRO A 211 18.46 -14.93 -28.96
C PRO A 211 19.76 -15.62 -28.49
N ASP A 212 20.93 -14.99 -28.65
CA ASP A 212 22.21 -15.59 -28.31
C ASP A 212 22.72 -15.12 -26.95
N LYS A 213 22.77 -16.04 -25.99
CA LYS A 213 23.24 -15.78 -24.62
C LYS A 213 24.70 -15.33 -24.53
N ASN A 214 25.53 -15.58 -25.55
CA ASN A 214 26.96 -15.28 -25.53
C ASN A 214 27.29 -13.84 -26.00
N TYR A 215 26.29 -13.07 -26.43
CA TYR A 215 26.47 -11.71 -26.95
C TYR A 215 25.65 -10.71 -26.15
N LEU A 216 26.29 -9.64 -25.68
CA LEU A 216 25.62 -8.52 -24.98
C LEU A 216 24.90 -7.60 -25.96
N THR A 217 25.39 -7.50 -27.19
CA THR A 217 24.92 -6.60 -28.27
C THR A 217 24.81 -5.13 -27.81
N PRO A 218 25.87 -4.55 -27.21
CA PRO A 218 25.79 -3.29 -26.46
C PRO A 218 25.36 -2.07 -27.29
N ASN A 219 25.56 -2.11 -28.60
CA ASN A 219 25.26 -1.01 -29.52
C ASN A 219 23.92 -1.19 -30.26
N ASN A 220 23.22 -2.30 -30.05
CA ASN A 220 21.90 -2.51 -30.62
C ASN A 220 20.86 -1.69 -29.86
N ASP A 221 19.82 -1.27 -30.57
CA ASP A 221 18.63 -0.68 -29.94
C ASP A 221 17.91 -1.73 -29.11
N LEU A 222 17.41 -1.32 -27.95
CA LEU A 222 16.66 -2.18 -27.03
C LEU A 222 15.25 -2.41 -27.55
N THR A 223 14.84 -3.68 -27.67
CA THR A 223 13.46 -4.02 -28.03
C THR A 223 12.50 -3.93 -26.84
N ARG A 224 11.19 -3.88 -27.10
CA ARG A 224 10.15 -3.86 -26.05
C ARG A 224 10.16 -5.13 -25.20
N ALA A 225 10.40 -6.29 -25.81
CA ALA A 225 10.54 -7.55 -25.07
C ALA A 225 11.78 -7.55 -24.17
N GLU A 226 12.92 -7.09 -24.68
CA GLU A 226 14.15 -6.97 -23.89
C GLU A 226 14.01 -5.98 -22.73
N ALA A 227 13.34 -4.84 -22.98
CA ALA A 227 13.00 -3.88 -21.94
C ALA A 227 12.13 -4.52 -20.85
N ALA A 228 11.09 -5.27 -21.22
CA ALA A 228 10.24 -5.98 -20.28
C ALA A 228 11.06 -6.95 -19.40
N VAL A 229 11.95 -7.73 -20.00
CA VAL A 229 12.79 -8.69 -19.26
C VAL A 229 13.75 -8.00 -18.30
N LEU A 230 14.39 -6.90 -18.71
CA LEU A 230 15.26 -6.13 -17.80
C LEU A 230 14.48 -5.59 -16.59
N LEU A 231 13.31 -4.98 -16.82
CA LEU A 231 12.49 -4.40 -15.77
C LEU A 231 11.92 -5.48 -14.83
N TYR A 232 11.51 -6.61 -15.39
CA TYR A 232 11.09 -7.77 -14.62
C TYR A 232 12.20 -8.28 -13.71
N LYS A 233 13.42 -8.49 -14.25
CA LYS A 233 14.58 -8.95 -13.48
C LYS A 233 14.91 -8.04 -12.28
N ILE A 234 14.79 -6.72 -12.43
CA ILE A 234 14.99 -5.76 -11.32
C ILE A 234 13.95 -6.00 -10.21
N ARG A 235 12.68 -6.20 -10.57
CA ARG A 235 11.61 -6.48 -9.61
C ARG A 235 11.80 -7.82 -8.90
N GLN A 236 12.29 -8.82 -9.64
CA GLN A 236 12.59 -10.14 -9.08
C GLN A 236 13.78 -10.16 -8.14
N ASN A 237 14.63 -9.14 -8.19
CA ASN A 237 15.83 -9.05 -7.38
C ASN A 237 15.86 -7.79 -6.51
N PRO A 238 14.90 -7.60 -5.59
CA PRO A 238 14.82 -6.37 -4.81
C PRO A 238 15.95 -6.24 -3.78
N SER A 239 16.64 -7.33 -3.44
CA SER A 239 17.79 -7.32 -2.53
C SER A 239 18.98 -6.55 -3.11
N VAL A 240 19.17 -6.61 -4.43
CA VAL A 240 20.23 -5.87 -5.12
C VAL A 240 19.86 -4.42 -5.38
N VAL A 241 18.60 -4.01 -5.21
CA VAL A 241 18.16 -2.62 -5.43
C VAL A 241 18.56 -1.73 -4.25
N VAL A 242 19.09 -0.53 -4.52
CA VAL A 242 19.47 0.43 -3.47
C VAL A 242 18.24 0.79 -2.65
N ASP A 243 18.40 0.91 -1.33
CA ASP A 243 17.27 1.10 -0.42
C ASP A 243 16.46 2.38 -0.74
N LYS A 244 17.09 3.44 -1.29
CA LYS A 244 16.37 4.64 -1.77
C LYS A 244 15.34 4.36 -2.88
N TYR A 245 15.53 3.30 -3.66
CA TYR A 245 14.64 2.91 -4.75
C TYR A 245 13.66 1.81 -4.37
N LYS A 246 13.79 1.21 -3.18
CA LYS A 246 12.80 0.26 -2.68
C LYS A 246 11.48 0.99 -2.42
N GLY A 247 10.40 0.27 -2.66
CA GLY A 247 9.04 0.73 -2.42
C GLY A 247 8.11 -0.49 -2.31
N PRO A 248 6.94 -0.35 -1.66
CA PRO A 248 6.04 -1.47 -1.36
C PRO A 248 5.70 -2.31 -2.60
N LYS A 249 5.54 -1.66 -3.75
CA LYS A 249 5.15 -2.28 -5.02
C LYS A 249 6.31 -2.93 -5.79
N LEU A 250 7.57 -2.80 -5.37
CA LEU A 250 8.70 -3.49 -6.02
C LEU A 250 8.68 -5.00 -5.71
N TYR A 251 8.15 -5.38 -4.54
CA TYR A 251 8.04 -6.76 -4.03
C TYR A 251 6.75 -7.49 -4.43
N ALA A 252 5.80 -6.75 -4.98
CA ALA A 252 4.47 -7.22 -5.35
C ALA A 252 4.51 -7.96 -6.70
N GLU A 253 4.89 -9.24 -6.69
CA GLU A 253 4.49 -10.16 -7.76
C GLU A 253 3.21 -10.91 -7.36
N LYS A 254 2.32 -11.10 -8.33
CA LYS A 254 1.08 -11.88 -8.19
C LYS A 254 1.46 -13.32 -7.83
N ASN A 255 1.28 -13.69 -6.56
CA ASN A 255 1.48 -15.02 -5.94
C ASN A 255 2.81 -15.31 -5.24
N ARG A 256 3.78 -14.38 -5.16
CA ARG A 256 4.90 -14.57 -4.23
C ARG A 256 4.55 -13.91 -2.90
N MET A 257 4.20 -14.72 -1.92
CA MET A 257 4.03 -14.28 -0.54
C MET A 257 5.40 -13.87 0.02
N VAL A 258 5.51 -12.61 0.44
CA VAL A 258 6.67 -12.09 1.17
C VAL A 258 6.26 -11.94 2.63
N VAL A 259 7.08 -12.44 3.54
CA VAL A 259 6.86 -12.28 4.99
C VAL A 259 7.66 -11.07 5.45
N GLU A 260 6.97 -10.06 5.95
CA GLU A 260 7.51 -8.87 6.60
C GLU A 260 7.08 -8.84 8.08
N HIS A 261 7.60 -7.88 8.85
CA HIS A 261 7.38 -7.83 10.29
C HIS A 261 6.88 -6.46 10.72
N LEU A 262 5.93 -6.38 11.66
CA LEU A 262 5.51 -5.07 12.18
C LEU A 262 6.64 -4.41 12.97
N ALA A 263 6.63 -3.08 12.95
CA ALA A 263 7.49 -2.28 13.83
C ALA A 263 7.26 -2.65 15.31
N ALA A 264 8.35 -2.70 16.08
CA ALA A 264 8.30 -3.13 17.48
C ALA A 264 7.34 -2.26 18.32
N THR A 265 6.58 -2.92 19.20
CA THR A 265 5.76 -2.25 20.23
C THR A 265 6.26 -2.60 21.64
N PRO A 266 5.85 -1.87 22.69
CA PRO A 266 6.18 -2.22 24.07
C PRO A 266 5.59 -3.56 24.55
N TYR A 267 4.67 -4.16 23.78
CA TYR A 267 4.03 -5.44 24.10
C TYR A 267 4.60 -6.54 23.20
N THR A 268 4.86 -7.72 23.78
CA THR A 268 5.30 -8.89 23.03
C THR A 268 4.10 -9.54 22.35
N ALA A 269 4.10 -9.52 21.02
CA ALA A 269 3.15 -10.28 20.22
C ALA A 269 3.64 -11.73 20.08
N SER A 270 2.73 -12.70 20.15
CA SER A 270 3.05 -14.12 19.90
C SER A 270 3.40 -14.38 18.43
N VAL A 271 2.94 -13.50 17.53
CA VAL A 271 3.20 -13.49 16.09
C VAL A 271 3.53 -12.06 15.69
N ASN A 272 4.57 -11.88 14.86
CA ASN A 272 4.97 -10.57 14.32
C ASN A 272 5.15 -10.63 12.80
N GLU A 273 4.24 -11.30 12.10
CA GLU A 273 4.32 -11.52 10.66
C GLU A 273 3.22 -10.77 9.92
N VAL A 274 3.58 -10.25 8.75
CA VAL A 274 2.70 -9.66 7.75
C VAL A 274 3.01 -10.33 6.43
N HIS A 275 2.01 -10.97 5.83
CA HIS A 275 2.15 -11.66 4.56
C HIS A 275 1.72 -10.74 3.43
N ILE A 276 2.64 -10.36 2.56
CA ILE A 276 2.39 -9.47 1.42
C ILE A 276 2.31 -10.32 0.16
N THR A 277 1.19 -10.23 -0.55
CA THR A 277 0.99 -10.87 -1.85
C THR A 277 0.43 -9.86 -2.83
N GLY A 278 1.25 -9.43 -3.82
CA GLY A 278 0.84 -8.38 -4.73
C GLY A 278 0.54 -7.06 -4.00
N LEU A 279 -0.67 -6.52 -4.19
CA LEU A 279 -1.15 -5.29 -3.52
C LEU A 279 -1.97 -5.56 -2.26
N GLN A 280 -1.97 -6.79 -1.75
CA GLN A 280 -2.65 -7.16 -0.52
C GLN A 280 -1.62 -7.49 0.55
N ALA A 281 -1.84 -6.99 1.77
CA ALA A 281 -1.13 -7.40 2.96
C ALA A 281 -2.09 -8.04 3.95
N THR A 282 -1.72 -9.20 4.45
CA THR A 282 -2.43 -9.92 5.52
C THR A 282 -1.61 -9.76 6.79
N ILE A 283 -2.10 -8.95 7.72
CA ILE A 283 -1.53 -8.84 9.06
C ILE A 283 -2.07 -10.01 9.87
N LEU A 284 -1.21 -10.95 10.28
CA LEU A 284 -1.67 -12.15 10.97
C LEU A 284 -2.28 -11.82 12.34
N ALA A 285 -3.18 -12.67 12.82
CA ALA A 285 -3.69 -12.63 14.18
C ALA A 285 -2.56 -12.56 15.22
N GLU A 286 -2.85 -12.08 16.43
CA GLU A 286 -1.91 -11.86 17.54
C GLU A 286 -0.91 -10.70 17.37
N ASN A 287 -0.78 -10.12 16.17
CA ASN A 287 -0.04 -8.87 15.97
C ASN A 287 -0.64 -7.72 16.78
N ILE A 288 0.22 -6.81 17.26
CA ILE A 288 -0.16 -5.68 18.13
C ILE A 288 0.23 -4.35 17.49
N PHE A 289 -0.66 -3.35 17.49
CA PHE A 289 -0.35 -2.01 16.98
C PHE A 289 -1.06 -0.88 17.74
N PRO A 290 -0.47 0.33 17.76
CA PRO A 290 -1.03 1.47 18.48
C PRO A 290 -2.09 2.24 17.68
N VAL A 291 -3.10 2.72 18.39
CA VAL A 291 -4.12 3.67 17.93
C VAL A 291 -4.48 4.65 19.05
N ARG A 292 -5.23 5.70 18.75
CA ARG A 292 -5.73 6.67 19.76
C ARG A 292 -7.21 6.92 19.58
N PHE A 293 -7.91 7.37 20.62
CA PHE A 293 -9.25 7.91 20.37
C PHE A 293 -9.14 9.22 19.57
N VAL A 294 -10.06 9.39 18.61
CA VAL A 294 -10.17 10.65 17.84
C VAL A 294 -10.46 11.83 18.77
N GLU A 295 -11.28 11.60 19.80
CA GLU A 295 -11.65 12.58 20.81
C GLU A 295 -11.46 12.02 22.22
N LYS A 296 -11.41 12.89 23.22
CA LYS A 296 -11.37 12.46 24.62
C LYS A 296 -12.58 11.58 24.93
N PHE A 297 -12.33 10.33 25.31
CA PHE A 297 -13.39 9.39 25.65
C PHE A 297 -13.73 9.49 27.14
N THR A 298 -15.02 9.57 27.48
CA THR A 298 -15.48 9.52 28.88
C THR A 298 -16.73 8.66 29.06
N SER A 299 -16.76 7.84 30.12
CA SER A 299 -17.95 7.02 30.40
C SER A 299 -19.17 7.83 30.89
N LYS A 300 -18.95 9.07 31.37
CA LYS A 300 -20.04 9.97 31.79
C LYS A 300 -20.82 10.55 30.60
N GLY A 301 -20.15 10.79 29.48
CA GLY A 301 -20.74 11.37 28.28
C GLY A 301 -21.22 10.35 27.24
N SER A 302 -21.11 9.05 27.53
CA SER A 302 -21.39 7.98 26.56
C SER A 302 -22.53 7.06 27.04
N ASN A 303 -23.16 6.37 26.10
CA ASN A 303 -24.23 5.41 26.30
C ASN A 303 -23.93 4.11 25.52
N LYS A 304 -24.56 3.02 25.96
CA LYS A 304 -24.56 1.77 25.21
C LYS A 304 -25.18 1.99 23.82
N GLY A 305 -24.55 1.45 22.79
CA GLY A 305 -24.90 1.63 21.37
C GLY A 305 -24.23 2.83 20.71
N ASP A 306 -23.55 3.71 21.46
CA ASP A 306 -22.79 4.81 20.86
C ASP A 306 -21.61 4.25 20.03
N THR A 307 -21.34 4.89 18.90
CA THR A 307 -20.14 4.60 18.09
C THR A 307 -19.02 5.55 18.47
N VAL A 308 -17.85 4.99 18.76
CA VAL A 308 -16.61 5.73 19.01
C VAL A 308 -15.58 5.40 17.93
N TYR A 309 -14.65 6.33 17.71
CA TYR A 309 -13.62 6.17 16.68
C TYR A 309 -12.23 6.21 17.30
N LEU A 310 -11.42 5.24 16.92
CA LEU A 310 -9.98 5.23 17.13
C LEU A 310 -9.30 5.64 15.82
N VAL A 311 -8.07 6.15 15.88
CA VAL A 311 -7.31 6.65 14.74
C VAL A 311 -5.85 6.22 14.83
N PHE A 312 -5.29 5.87 13.69
CA PHE A 312 -3.85 5.70 13.51
C PHE A 312 -3.20 7.09 13.46
N ASN A 313 -2.45 7.48 14.49
CA ASN A 313 -1.79 8.79 14.52
C ASN A 313 -0.56 8.87 13.58
N LYS A 314 0.02 7.71 13.27
CA LYS A 314 1.17 7.49 12.38
C LYS A 314 0.84 6.34 11.43
N ASP A 315 1.61 6.24 10.35
CA ASP A 315 1.50 5.10 9.44
C ASP A 315 1.83 3.82 10.21
N LEU A 316 0.99 2.80 10.07
CA LEU A 316 1.34 1.45 10.49
C LEU A 316 2.25 0.87 9.39
N VAL A 317 3.51 0.63 9.75
CA VAL A 317 4.54 0.20 8.81
C VAL A 317 5.20 -1.10 9.28
N THR A 318 5.72 -1.86 8.30
CA THR A 318 6.65 -2.96 8.56
C THR A 318 8.07 -2.44 8.79
N GLN A 319 8.92 -3.28 9.38
CA GLN A 319 10.35 -2.99 9.57
C GLN A 319 11.07 -2.84 8.22
N GLU A 320 10.55 -3.52 7.20
CA GLU A 320 11.01 -3.49 5.82
C GLU A 320 10.54 -2.24 5.06
N GLY A 321 9.65 -1.43 5.65
CA GLY A 321 9.24 -0.12 5.14
C GLY A 321 7.94 -0.09 4.33
N THR A 322 7.17 -1.19 4.34
CA THR A 322 5.84 -1.23 3.73
C THR A 322 4.84 -0.49 4.62
N THR A 323 4.08 0.45 4.04
CA THR A 323 2.95 1.09 4.73
C THR A 323 1.71 0.25 4.57
N LEU A 324 1.21 -0.31 5.68
CA LEU A 324 0.04 -1.19 5.72
C LEU A 324 -1.25 -0.41 5.93
N VAL A 325 -1.22 0.54 6.88
CA VAL A 325 -2.37 1.40 7.20
C VAL A 325 -1.88 2.84 7.32
N PRO A 326 -2.26 3.75 6.41
CA PRO A 326 -1.84 5.15 6.49
C PRO A 326 -2.37 5.85 7.75
N ALA A 327 -1.60 6.78 8.28
CA ALA A 327 -1.99 7.68 9.36
C ALA A 327 -3.32 8.36 9.02
N GLY A 328 -4.18 8.59 10.00
CA GLY A 328 -5.52 9.16 9.84
C GLY A 328 -6.60 8.15 9.45
N SER A 329 -6.24 6.90 9.14
CA SER A 329 -7.20 5.80 9.07
C SER A 329 -7.87 5.59 10.43
N LYS A 330 -9.13 5.19 10.44
CA LYS A 330 -9.95 5.10 11.66
C LYS A 330 -10.45 3.69 11.91
N ILE A 331 -10.57 3.30 13.17
CA ILE A 331 -11.30 2.09 13.58
C ILE A 331 -12.62 2.54 14.21
N SER A 332 -13.74 2.04 13.70
CA SER A 332 -15.04 2.23 14.33
C SER A 332 -15.26 1.17 15.42
N ALA A 333 -15.73 1.60 16.58
CA ALA A 333 -16.09 0.72 17.68
C ALA A 333 -17.46 1.06 18.24
N GLU A 334 -18.20 0.06 18.70
CA GLU A 334 -19.50 0.23 19.36
C GLU A 334 -19.36 -0.01 20.87
N ILE A 335 -20.03 0.81 21.68
CA ILE A 335 -20.13 0.60 23.12
C ILE A 335 -21.18 -0.49 23.40
N VAL A 336 -20.74 -1.70 23.76
CA VAL A 336 -21.63 -2.85 24.01
C VAL A 336 -22.21 -2.82 25.42
N ASP A 337 -21.43 -2.35 26.39
CA ASP A 337 -21.90 -2.14 27.76
C ASP A 337 -21.17 -0.97 28.40
N ILE A 338 -21.83 -0.35 29.38
CA ILE A 338 -21.25 0.75 30.14
C ILE A 338 -21.78 0.75 31.57
N LYS A 339 -20.91 0.46 32.53
CA LYS A 339 -21.19 0.63 33.94
C LYS A 339 -20.65 1.98 34.37
N ARG A 340 -21.54 2.90 34.76
CA ARG A 340 -21.11 4.20 35.24
C ARG A 340 -20.55 4.06 36.64
N GLY A 341 -19.30 4.50 36.83
CA GLY A 341 -18.65 4.50 38.13
C GLY A 341 -19.42 5.39 39.12
N LYS A 342 -19.60 4.89 40.34
CA LYS A 342 -20.18 5.67 41.45
C LYS A 342 -19.05 6.09 42.39
N PRO A 343 -19.10 7.32 42.94
CA PRO A 343 -18.14 7.74 43.95
C PRO A 343 -18.04 6.67 45.06
N PHE A 344 -16.82 6.21 45.34
CA PHE A 344 -16.50 5.31 46.46
C PHE A 344 -17.19 3.92 46.48
N HIS A 345 -17.95 3.52 45.46
CA HIS A 345 -18.78 2.31 45.53
C HIS A 345 -18.73 1.38 44.32
N ILE A 346 -18.60 1.90 43.09
CA ILE A 346 -18.66 1.08 41.88
C ILE A 346 -17.64 1.58 40.88
N ASN A 347 -16.84 0.66 40.35
CA ASN A 347 -15.88 0.97 39.30
C ASN A 347 -16.61 1.28 37.99
N GLY A 348 -16.20 2.32 37.28
CA GLY A 348 -16.71 2.56 35.93
C GLY A 348 -16.18 1.49 34.98
N GLU A 349 -17.03 0.90 34.16
CA GLU A 349 -16.70 -0.13 33.16
C GLU A 349 -17.22 0.29 31.79
N VAL A 350 -16.45 0.07 30.74
CA VAL A 350 -16.89 0.28 29.36
C VAL A 350 -16.46 -0.92 28.55
N GLU A 351 -17.41 -1.50 27.82
CA GLU A 351 -17.20 -2.55 26.83
C GLU A 351 -17.26 -2.01 25.42
N LEU A 352 -16.17 -2.20 24.67
CA LEU A 352 -16.06 -1.81 23.26
C LEU A 352 -15.99 -3.04 22.37
N ASN A 353 -16.73 -3.00 21.28
CA ASN A 353 -16.61 -3.92 20.17
C ASN A 353 -15.96 -3.20 18.98
N LEU A 354 -14.74 -3.58 18.62
CA LEU A 354 -14.04 -3.05 17.45
C LEU A 354 -14.60 -3.72 16.18
N LEU A 355 -15.06 -2.92 15.22
CA LEU A 355 -15.84 -3.44 14.08
C LEU A 355 -15.06 -3.42 12.76
N ASN A 356 -14.58 -2.25 12.36
CA ASN A 356 -13.99 -2.04 11.03
C ASN A 356 -12.85 -1.04 11.09
N LEU A 357 -11.77 -1.33 10.36
CA LEU A 357 -10.80 -0.36 9.91
C LEU A 357 -11.37 0.37 8.67
N VAL A 358 -11.23 1.69 8.64
CA VAL A 358 -11.63 2.56 7.53
C VAL A 358 -10.42 3.40 7.13
N THR A 359 -9.90 3.20 5.92
CA THR A 359 -8.76 3.97 5.42
C THR A 359 -9.15 5.39 5.03
N LYS A 360 -8.16 6.25 4.78
CA LYS A 360 -8.38 7.61 4.25
C LYS A 360 -9.14 7.63 2.93
N SER A 361 -8.96 6.61 2.08
CA SER A 361 -9.69 6.44 0.81
C SER A 361 -11.15 6.02 1.02
N GLY A 362 -11.53 5.64 2.25
CA GLY A 362 -12.88 5.18 2.60
C GLY A 362 -13.08 3.67 2.44
N ALA A 363 -12.05 2.92 2.08
CA ALA A 363 -12.10 1.46 2.05
C ALA A 363 -12.31 0.91 3.47
N LYS A 364 -13.14 -0.12 3.60
CA LYS A 364 -13.53 -0.72 4.88
C LYS A 364 -13.03 -2.16 4.97
N TYR A 365 -12.37 -2.47 6.07
CA TYR A 365 -11.82 -3.79 6.36
C TYR A 365 -12.40 -4.27 7.69
N PRO A 366 -13.12 -5.40 7.72
CA PRO A 366 -13.59 -6.00 8.97
C PRO A 366 -12.42 -6.25 9.91
N LEU A 367 -12.59 -5.92 11.19
CA LEU A 367 -11.53 -6.01 12.19
C LEU A 367 -12.03 -6.80 13.40
N THR A 368 -11.32 -7.87 13.73
CA THR A 368 -11.47 -8.58 15.01
C THR A 368 -10.26 -8.27 15.86
N ALA A 369 -10.41 -7.53 16.96
CA ALA A 369 -9.24 -7.16 17.75
C ALA A 369 -9.56 -6.84 19.21
N THR A 370 -8.49 -6.79 20.02
CA THR A 370 -8.51 -6.74 21.48
C THR A 370 -7.62 -5.65 22.04
N ILE A 371 -8.00 -4.95 23.10
CA ILE A 371 -7.11 -3.92 23.70
C ILE A 371 -6.15 -4.60 24.69
N VAL A 372 -4.85 -4.28 24.60
CA VAL A 372 -3.77 -4.97 25.34
C VAL A 372 -3.29 -4.17 26.56
N ASN A 373 -3.51 -2.86 26.61
CA ASN A 373 -2.90 -2.04 27.66
C ASN A 373 -3.47 -2.34 29.05
N ASN A 374 -2.59 -2.72 29.97
CA ASN A 374 -2.90 -2.82 31.39
C ASN A 374 -2.89 -1.46 32.12
N GLU A 375 -2.32 -0.40 31.52
CA GLU A 375 -2.00 0.88 32.18
C GLU A 375 -2.70 2.12 31.56
N LEU A 376 -3.89 1.94 30.97
CA LEU A 376 -4.54 3.04 30.25
C LEU A 376 -4.98 4.23 31.10
N PHE A 377 -4.87 4.18 32.44
CA PHE A 377 -5.50 5.18 33.30
C PHE A 377 -4.52 5.76 34.33
N ASP A 378 -4.34 7.07 34.24
CA ASP A 378 -3.53 7.88 35.16
C ASP A 378 -4.25 7.97 36.52
N PRO A 379 -3.63 7.51 37.62
CA PRO A 379 -4.20 7.60 38.95
C PRO A 379 -4.05 9.03 39.48
N GLY A 380 -4.91 9.94 39.02
CA GLY A 380 -5.07 11.24 39.69
C GLY A 380 -5.50 11.02 41.16
N PHE A 381 -4.74 11.61 42.09
CA PHE A 381 -4.82 11.54 43.56
C PHE A 381 -6.05 10.77 44.14
N GLY A 382 -5.82 9.51 44.53
CA GLY A 382 -6.81 8.61 45.14
C GLY A 382 -6.78 7.25 44.45
N ALA A 383 -5.91 6.36 44.92
CA ALA A 383 -5.52 5.14 44.20
C ALA A 383 -6.69 4.19 43.88
N CYS A 384 -6.88 3.95 42.59
CA CYS A 384 -7.93 3.09 42.04
C CYS A 384 -7.26 2.02 41.16
N ASN A 385 -7.12 0.79 41.67
CA ASN A 385 -6.57 -0.36 40.94
C ASN A 385 -7.53 -0.85 39.84
N LEU A 386 -7.05 -0.91 38.59
CA LEU A 386 -7.78 -1.49 37.46
C LEU A 386 -7.73 -3.03 37.57
N LYS A 387 -8.88 -3.70 37.42
CA LYS A 387 -8.93 -5.16 37.22
C LYS A 387 -9.22 -5.44 35.74
N ARG A 388 -8.38 -6.28 35.13
CA ARG A 388 -8.57 -6.86 33.79
C ARG A 388 -9.86 -7.69 33.80
N MET A 389 -10.83 -7.37 32.96
CA MET A 389 -11.99 -8.25 32.71
C MET A 389 -11.84 -8.92 31.35
N GLY A 390 -12.11 -10.23 31.34
CA GLY A 390 -11.68 -11.17 30.32
C GLY A 390 -12.30 -10.98 28.93
N THR A 391 -11.71 -11.66 27.97
CA THR A 391 -12.14 -11.71 26.57
C THR A 391 -13.43 -12.53 26.45
N ILE A 392 -14.47 -11.96 25.85
CA ILE A 392 -15.66 -12.72 25.44
C ILE A 392 -15.61 -12.89 23.92
N ALA A 393 -15.55 -14.15 23.47
CA ALA A 393 -15.70 -14.51 22.06
C ALA A 393 -17.19 -14.63 21.73
N LEU A 394 -17.69 -13.79 20.83
CA LEU A 394 -19.05 -13.90 20.30
C LEU A 394 -19.03 -14.87 19.12
N THR A 395 -19.53 -16.10 19.28
CA THR A 395 -19.76 -17.01 18.15
C THR A 395 -21.10 -16.66 17.50
N THR A 396 -21.08 -16.24 16.24
CA THR A 396 -22.31 -16.13 15.43
C THR A 396 -22.35 -17.33 14.49
N THR A 397 -23.29 -18.24 14.71
CA THR A 397 -23.64 -19.24 13.69
C THR A 397 -24.44 -18.53 12.60
N ALA A 398 -24.13 -18.84 11.34
CA ALA A 398 -24.87 -18.33 10.20
C ALA A 398 -26.36 -18.69 10.32
N ALA A 399 -27.21 -17.71 10.00
CA ALA A 399 -28.67 -17.66 10.16
C ALA A 399 -29.12 -17.19 11.56
N GLY A 400 -29.59 -15.93 11.60
CA GLY A 400 -29.82 -15.16 12.81
C GLY A 400 -30.64 -15.86 13.88
N THR A 401 -30.04 -16.04 15.05
CA THR A 401 -30.70 -16.02 16.37
C THR A 401 -29.66 -15.61 17.42
N LEU A 402 -30.13 -14.89 18.43
CA LEU A 402 -29.38 -14.37 19.57
C LEU A 402 -28.88 -15.47 20.52
N MET A 403 -27.70 -15.21 21.10
CA MET A 403 -27.13 -15.73 22.35
C MET A 403 -26.47 -17.13 22.38
N GLY A 404 -25.16 -17.11 22.60
CA GLY A 404 -24.41 -18.15 23.30
C GLY A 404 -23.19 -17.53 23.99
N LEU A 405 -23.30 -17.22 25.29
CA LEU A 405 -22.19 -16.77 26.13
C LEU A 405 -21.42 -17.98 26.64
N THR A 406 -20.12 -18.08 26.35
CA THR A 406 -19.24 -18.95 27.13
C THR A 406 -18.40 -18.08 28.06
N VAL A 407 -18.76 -18.04 29.34
CA VAL A 407 -17.98 -17.37 30.38
C VAL A 407 -16.94 -18.34 30.87
N SER A 408 -15.65 -18.12 30.55
CA SER A 408 -14.57 -18.77 31.30
C SER A 408 -14.28 -17.90 32.52
N ALA A 409 -14.74 -18.37 33.67
CA ALA A 409 -14.38 -17.83 34.96
C ALA A 409 -13.40 -18.80 35.60
N ASP A 410 -12.10 -18.62 35.39
CA ASP A 410 -11.15 -18.83 36.48
C ASP A 410 -9.81 -18.14 36.22
N GLY A 411 -9.14 -17.83 37.32
CA GLY A 411 -7.78 -17.31 37.33
C GLY A 411 -6.79 -18.30 36.71
N ASP A 412 -5.69 -17.73 36.23
CA ASP A 412 -4.57 -18.36 35.55
C ASP A 412 -4.70 -18.60 34.03
N ILE A 413 -3.60 -18.20 33.39
CA ILE A 413 -3.39 -18.07 31.97
C ILE A 413 -3.10 -19.47 31.44
N GLY A 414 -3.90 -19.94 30.48
CA GLY A 414 -3.68 -21.21 29.80
C GLY A 414 -4.21 -21.14 28.38
N GLU A 415 -3.36 -21.53 27.43
CA GLU A 415 -3.58 -21.66 26.00
C GLU A 415 -4.99 -22.16 25.65
N GLY A 416 -5.72 -21.38 24.85
CA GLY A 416 -7.03 -21.74 24.33
C GLY A 416 -7.08 -21.53 22.82
N THR A 417 -6.66 -22.55 22.08
CA THR A 417 -6.72 -22.63 20.62
C THR A 417 -8.18 -22.64 20.17
N VAL A 418 -8.60 -21.67 19.34
CA VAL A 418 -9.88 -21.73 18.63
C VAL A 418 -9.59 -21.87 17.14
N ALA A 419 -9.58 -23.12 16.68
CA ALA A 419 -9.61 -23.47 15.27
C ALA A 419 -11.07 -23.46 14.79
N GLY A 420 -11.37 -22.65 13.77
CA GLY A 420 -12.66 -22.64 13.10
C GLY A 420 -12.75 -21.55 12.04
N VAL A 421 -12.65 -21.96 10.77
CA VAL A 421 -12.80 -21.09 9.60
C VAL A 421 -14.19 -20.46 9.58
N ALA A 422 -14.28 -19.12 9.56
CA ALA A 422 -15.51 -18.40 9.27
C ALA A 422 -15.23 -17.35 8.18
N ILE A 423 -15.61 -17.69 6.95
CA ILE A 423 -15.68 -16.75 5.83
C ILE A 423 -16.93 -15.87 6.07
N GLY A 424 -16.71 -14.59 6.36
CA GLY A 424 -17.72 -13.54 6.25
C GLY A 424 -18.62 -13.33 7.48
N GLY A 425 -18.19 -12.44 8.39
CA GLY A 425 -18.99 -11.89 9.49
C GLY A 425 -18.08 -11.46 10.63
N GLY A 426 -17.85 -10.15 10.78
CA GLY A 426 -16.90 -9.60 11.76
C GLY A 426 -17.17 -10.09 13.19
N LEU A 427 -16.17 -10.74 13.78
CA LEU A 427 -16.20 -11.24 15.15
C LEU A 427 -15.65 -10.14 16.06
N GLY A 428 -16.50 -9.59 16.93
CA GLY A 428 -16.09 -8.62 17.94
C GLY A 428 -15.56 -9.29 19.20
N ALA A 429 -14.41 -8.87 19.71
CA ALA A 429 -13.97 -9.25 21.06
C ALA A 429 -14.41 -8.18 22.07
N LEU A 430 -15.06 -8.58 23.18
CA LEU A 430 -15.57 -7.67 24.21
C LEU A 430 -14.52 -7.39 25.29
N PHE A 431 -14.45 -6.13 25.77
CA PHE A 431 -13.46 -5.66 26.77
C PHE A 431 -14.07 -4.86 27.92
N GLY A 432 -14.09 -5.34 29.16
CA GLY A 432 -14.50 -4.54 30.31
C GLY A 432 -13.38 -3.69 30.92
N LEU A 433 -13.50 -2.36 30.91
CA LEU A 433 -12.51 -1.43 31.50
C LEU A 433 -12.89 -0.92 32.91
N ALA A 434 -12.53 -1.61 34.00
CA ALA A 434 -12.97 -1.23 35.37
C ALA A 434 -12.05 -0.22 36.10
N ALA A 435 -12.45 1.05 36.26
CA ALA A 435 -11.75 2.08 37.06
C ALA A 435 -12.44 2.35 38.41
N PRO A 436 -11.78 2.16 39.58
CA PRO A 436 -12.44 2.40 40.86
C PRO A 436 -12.85 3.85 41.12
N GLY A 437 -14.05 4.04 41.67
CA GLY A 437 -14.57 5.33 42.17
C GLY A 437 -14.74 6.48 41.15
N CYS A 438 -14.23 6.34 39.93
CA CYS A 438 -14.14 7.37 38.90
C CYS A 438 -14.68 6.85 37.56
N GLY A 439 -15.28 7.74 36.76
CA GLY A 439 -15.64 7.39 35.38
C GLY A 439 -14.40 7.13 34.54
N VAL A 440 -14.50 6.24 33.55
CA VAL A 440 -13.43 5.99 32.57
C VAL A 440 -13.16 7.28 31.82
N ASN A 441 -11.90 7.71 31.75
CA ASN A 441 -11.47 8.92 31.06
C ASN A 441 -10.16 8.67 30.32
N ILE A 442 -10.19 8.72 28.99
CA ILE A 442 -9.02 8.47 28.14
C ILE A 442 -8.76 9.74 27.32
N PRO A 443 -7.59 10.38 27.46
CA PRO A 443 -7.27 11.55 26.66
C PRO A 443 -6.96 11.14 25.21
N ALA A 444 -7.22 12.04 24.26
CA ALA A 444 -7.10 11.75 22.82
C ALA A 444 -5.65 11.54 22.35
N ASP A 445 -4.66 11.94 23.15
CA ASP A 445 -3.24 11.84 22.83
C ASP A 445 -2.57 10.56 23.37
N LYS A 446 -3.30 9.72 24.11
CA LYS A 446 -2.75 8.48 24.69
C LYS A 446 -2.87 7.30 23.73
N ASP A 447 -1.74 6.60 23.52
CA ASP A 447 -1.69 5.39 22.71
C ASP A 447 -2.37 4.21 23.42
N ILE A 448 -3.23 3.54 22.65
CA ILE A 448 -3.94 2.31 22.96
C ILE A 448 -3.42 1.25 22.01
N TYR A 449 -2.96 0.13 22.53
CA TYR A 449 -2.46 -0.98 21.75
C TYR A 449 -3.57 -2.01 21.57
N ILE A 450 -3.77 -2.39 20.31
CA ILE A 450 -4.76 -3.36 19.89
C ILE A 450 -4.03 -4.59 19.38
N LYS A 451 -4.42 -5.77 19.85
CA LYS A 451 -4.01 -7.09 19.37
C LYS A 451 -5.08 -7.70 18.48
N LEU A 452 -4.73 -8.10 17.27
CA LEU A 452 -5.65 -8.77 16.35
C LEU A 452 -6.10 -10.14 16.90
N GLY A 453 -7.39 -10.42 16.80
CA GLY A 453 -7.97 -11.74 17.10
C GLY A 453 -8.20 -12.60 15.85
N SER A 454 -8.14 -12.01 14.65
CA SER A 454 -8.11 -12.70 13.36
C SER A 454 -7.19 -11.96 12.41
N ASP A 455 -6.80 -12.62 11.32
CA ASP A 455 -6.04 -11.98 10.25
C ASP A 455 -6.78 -10.75 9.71
N LEU A 456 -6.03 -9.69 9.42
CA LEU A 456 -6.54 -8.45 8.84
C LEU A 456 -5.94 -8.28 7.44
N ASP A 457 -6.77 -8.49 6.44
CA ASP A 457 -6.45 -8.24 5.04
C ASP A 457 -6.67 -6.78 4.68
N VAL A 458 -5.63 -6.10 4.21
CA VAL A 458 -5.67 -4.71 3.73
C VAL A 458 -5.09 -4.61 2.33
N ASN A 459 -5.65 -3.73 1.51
CA ASN A 459 -5.01 -3.35 0.26
C ASN A 459 -3.98 -2.25 0.52
N LEU A 460 -2.81 -2.40 -0.11
CA LEU A 460 -1.72 -1.44 -0.09
C LEU A 460 -2.01 -0.34 -1.12
N ASP A 461 -2.13 0.90 -0.65
CA ASP A 461 -2.36 2.09 -1.48
C ASP A 461 -1.11 2.48 -2.32
#